data_AF-A0A662XT30-F1
#
_entry.id   AF-A0A662XT30-F1
#
_cell.length_a   1.000
_cell.length_b   1.000
_cell.length_c   1.000
_cell.angle_alpha   90.00
_cell.angle_beta   90.00
_cell.angle_gamma   90.00
#
_symmetry.space_group_name_H-M   'P 1'
#
loop_
_entity.id
_entity.type
_entity.pdbx_description
1 polymer ?
#
loop_
_entity_poly.entity_id
_entity_poly.type
_entity_poly.pdbx_seq_one_letter_code
_entity_poly.pdbx_strand_id
1 'polypeptide(L)'
;MFIAPGGFNETSRKACKNLEAAITASKRPGYFAYYEQPDNLKAVVRSGEVQRLQDQALHLQKQIDLLTEKIEKRDEGHVPTQSTSNINNLKQWMAIYGTPKQASSDLYTTFSPDKKVYGGTAHYSAFKSQSSTMKKGRLTK
;
A
#
# COMPACT_ATOMS: atom_id res chain seq x y z
N MET A 1 -14.63 -12.46 -10.91
CA MET A 1 -15.95 -12.73 -11.53
C MET A 1 -16.81 -13.44 -10.47
N PHE A 2 -17.40 -12.69 -9.54
CA PHE A 2 -18.20 -13.24 -8.43
C PHE A 2 -19.64 -12.74 -8.55
N ILE A 3 -20.41 -13.33 -9.46
CA ILE A 3 -21.87 -13.18 -9.47
C ILE A 3 -22.42 -14.58 -9.23
N ALA A 4 -22.33 -15.03 -7.98
CA ALA A 4 -23.05 -16.22 -7.56
C ALA A 4 -24.53 -15.84 -7.38
N PRO A 5 -25.48 -16.58 -7.95
CA PRO A 5 -26.91 -16.33 -7.75
C PRO A 5 -27.25 -16.46 -6.25
N GLY A 6 -28.06 -15.54 -5.72
CA GLY A 6 -28.52 -15.57 -4.32
C GLY A 6 -27.70 -14.75 -3.32
N GLY A 7 -26.90 -13.77 -3.77
CA GLY A 7 -26.20 -12.84 -2.87
C GLY A 7 -27.09 -11.74 -2.28
N PHE A 8 -26.58 -11.05 -1.24
CA PHE A 8 -27.27 -9.93 -0.55
C PHE A 8 -27.84 -8.85 -1.48
N ASN A 9 -27.16 -8.55 -2.59
CA ASN A 9 -27.60 -7.55 -3.55
C ASN A 9 -28.83 -8.00 -4.35
N GLU A 10 -28.92 -9.29 -4.67
CA GLU A 10 -30.05 -9.85 -5.40
C GLU A 10 -31.27 -9.93 -4.49
N THR A 11 -31.08 -10.34 -3.23
CA THR A 11 -32.16 -10.42 -2.25
C THR A 11 -32.68 -9.06 -1.85
N SER A 12 -31.80 -8.05 -1.74
CA SER A 12 -32.21 -6.65 -1.57
C SER A 12 -33.09 -6.18 -2.73
N ARG A 13 -32.67 -6.44 -3.98
CA ARG A 13 -33.46 -6.07 -5.17
C ARG A 13 -34.81 -6.79 -5.22
N LYS A 14 -34.85 -8.08 -4.88
CA LYS A 14 -36.09 -8.86 -4.80
C LYS A 14 -37.00 -8.35 -3.69
N ALA A 15 -36.45 -8.00 -2.52
CA ALA A 15 -37.20 -7.40 -1.43
C ALA A 15 -37.81 -6.05 -1.82
N CYS A 16 -37.08 -5.16 -2.52
CA CYS A 16 -37.64 -3.90 -3.03
C CYS A 16 -38.80 -4.15 -4.01
N LYS A 17 -38.64 -5.05 -4.97
CA LYS A 17 -39.72 -5.43 -5.90
C LYS A 17 -40.92 -6.03 -5.17
N ASN A 18 -40.66 -6.78 -4.10
CA ASN A 18 -41.70 -7.35 -3.26
C ASN A 18 -42.53 -6.27 -2.55
N LEU A 19 -41.86 -5.22 -2.06
CA LEU A 19 -42.51 -4.05 -1.45
C LEU A 19 -43.31 -3.26 -2.50
N GLU A 20 -42.77 -3.05 -3.70
CA GLU A 20 -43.48 -2.41 -4.81
C GLU A 20 -44.74 -3.18 -5.22
N ALA A 21 -44.63 -4.51 -5.31
CA ALA A 21 -45.75 -5.40 -5.55
C ALA A 21 -46.77 -5.33 -4.40
N ALA A 22 -46.33 -5.31 -3.14
CA ALA A 22 -47.20 -5.15 -1.97
C ALA A 22 -47.98 -3.81 -2.00
N ILE A 23 -47.32 -2.72 -2.37
CA ILE A 23 -47.95 -1.40 -2.48
C ILE A 23 -49.02 -1.41 -3.57
N THR A 24 -48.71 -1.97 -4.73
CA THR A 24 -49.62 -2.05 -5.88
C THR A 24 -50.80 -2.99 -5.62
N ALA A 25 -50.53 -4.11 -4.96
CA ALA A 25 -51.50 -5.15 -4.61
C ALA A 25 -52.23 -4.90 -3.30
N SER A 26 -51.90 -3.84 -2.56
CA SER A 26 -52.48 -3.51 -1.25
C SER A 26 -54.01 -3.45 -1.26
N LYS A 27 -54.60 -3.18 -2.44
CA LYS A 27 -56.05 -3.14 -2.67
C LYS A 27 -56.69 -4.52 -2.90
N ARG A 28 -55.89 -5.59 -3.06
CA ARG A 28 -56.31 -6.98 -3.31
C ARG A 28 -55.44 -7.96 -2.50
N PRO A 29 -55.77 -8.19 -1.22
CA PRO A 29 -55.03 -9.13 -0.38
C PRO A 29 -55.07 -10.55 -0.99
N GLY A 30 -53.94 -11.27 -0.92
CA GLY A 30 -53.84 -12.68 -1.37
C GLY A 30 -53.54 -12.90 -2.86
N TYR A 31 -53.37 -11.83 -3.65
CA TYR A 31 -53.17 -11.96 -5.10
C TYR A 31 -51.73 -12.33 -5.50
N PHE A 32 -50.74 -12.19 -4.62
CA PHE A 32 -49.34 -12.51 -4.92
C PHE A 32 -48.66 -13.28 -3.79
N ALA A 33 -47.75 -14.19 -4.17
CA ALA A 33 -46.79 -14.80 -3.26
C ALA A 33 -45.58 -13.87 -3.10
N TYR A 34 -45.33 -13.43 -1.87
CA TYR A 34 -44.22 -12.54 -1.56
C TYR A 34 -42.89 -13.30 -1.59
N TYR A 35 -41.83 -12.62 -2.05
CA TYR A 35 -40.48 -13.14 -1.97
C TYR A 35 -40.05 -13.32 -0.51
N GLU A 36 -39.68 -14.55 -0.14
CA GLU A 36 -39.02 -14.85 1.13
C GLU A 36 -37.50 -14.92 0.98
N GLN A 37 -36.79 -14.37 1.97
CA GLN A 37 -35.34 -14.48 2.03
C GLN A 37 -34.91 -15.92 2.32
N PRO A 38 -33.88 -16.44 1.65
CA PRO A 38 -33.38 -17.78 1.87
C PRO A 38 -32.67 -17.90 3.23
N ASP A 39 -32.74 -19.10 3.83
CA ASP A 39 -32.34 -19.32 5.24
C ASP A 39 -30.85 -19.10 5.50
N ASN A 40 -30.01 -19.34 4.48
CA ASN A 40 -28.58 -19.05 4.54
C ASN A 40 -28.29 -17.56 4.80
N LEU A 41 -29.03 -16.65 4.15
CA LEU A 41 -28.86 -15.21 4.36
C LEU A 41 -29.45 -14.75 5.68
N LYS A 42 -30.60 -15.31 6.09
CA LYS A 42 -31.16 -15.06 7.43
C LYS A 42 -30.17 -15.45 8.52
N ALA A 43 -29.49 -16.59 8.37
CA ALA A 43 -28.45 -17.03 9.30
C ALA A 43 -27.26 -16.06 9.35
N VAL A 44 -26.79 -15.58 8.20
CA VAL A 44 -25.69 -14.60 8.13
C VAL A 44 -26.09 -13.25 8.74
N VAL A 45 -27.30 -12.76 8.48
CA VAL A 45 -27.81 -11.53 9.13
C VAL A 45 -27.92 -11.72 10.64
N ARG A 46 -28.48 -12.85 11.10
CA ARG A 46 -28.62 -13.18 12.51
C ARG A 46 -27.27 -13.35 13.21
N SER A 47 -26.23 -13.79 12.49
CA SER A 47 -24.89 -13.94 13.03
C SER A 47 -24.24 -12.62 13.45
N GLY A 48 -24.73 -11.48 12.95
CA GLY A 48 -24.15 -10.15 13.23
C GLY A 48 -22.78 -9.93 12.60
N GLU A 49 -22.23 -10.89 11.86
CA GLU A 49 -20.89 -10.83 11.29
C GLU A 49 -20.75 -9.68 10.27
N VAL A 50 -21.80 -9.44 9.48
CA VAL A 50 -21.85 -8.33 8.52
C VAL A 50 -21.74 -6.98 9.23
N GLN A 51 -22.46 -6.81 10.34
CA GLN A 51 -22.42 -5.59 11.13
C GLN A 51 -21.04 -5.39 11.77
N ARG A 52 -20.45 -6.46 12.33
CA ARG A 52 -19.09 -6.43 12.88
C ARG A 52 -18.05 -6.01 11.83
N LEU A 53 -18.14 -6.56 10.62
CA LEU A 53 -17.25 -6.21 9.52
C LEU A 53 -17.45 -4.77 9.04
N GLN A 54 -18.69 -4.29 9.01
CA GLN A 54 -19.00 -2.90 8.70
C GLN A 54 -18.38 -1.94 9.72
N ASP A 55 -18.50 -2.22 11.01
CA ASP A 55 -17.90 -1.41 12.08
C ASP A 55 -16.37 -1.40 11.97
N GLN A 56 -15.77 -2.56 11.66
CA GLN A 56 -14.34 -2.67 11.43
C GLN A 56 -13.88 -1.85 10.21
N ALA A 57 -14.63 -1.89 9.11
CA ALA A 57 -14.34 -1.09 7.91
C ALA A 57 -14.44 0.42 8.20
N LEU A 58 -15.46 0.85 8.95
CA LEU A 58 -15.60 2.24 9.37
C LEU A 58 -14.46 2.69 10.30
N HIS A 59 -14.03 1.82 11.21
CA HIS A 59 -12.89 2.10 12.07
C HIS A 59 -11.60 2.28 11.26
N LEU A 60 -11.34 1.39 10.29
CA LEU A 60 -10.19 1.48 9.39
C LEU A 60 -10.25 2.75 8.53
N GLN A 61 -11.43 3.11 8.02
CA GLN A 61 -11.61 4.36 7.27
C GLN A 61 -11.19 5.57 8.10
N LYS A 62 -11.65 5.66 9.36
CA LYS A 62 -11.24 6.74 10.27
C LYS A 62 -9.73 6.76 10.51
N GLN A 63 -9.09 5.59 10.64
CA GLN A 63 -7.63 5.53 10.79
C GLN A 63 -6.91 6.03 9.53
N ILE A 64 -7.41 5.67 8.35
CA ILE A 64 -6.88 6.16 7.07
C ILE A 64 -7.02 7.67 7.00
N ASP A 65 -8.20 8.23 7.29
CA ASP A 65 -8.44 9.68 7.24
C ASP A 65 -7.50 10.43 8.18
N LEU A 66 -7.32 9.94 9.42
CA LEU A 66 -6.38 10.52 10.39
C LEU A 66 -4.92 10.43 9.95
N LEU A 67 -4.53 9.37 9.25
CA LEU A 67 -3.17 9.22 8.72
C LEU A 67 -2.95 10.13 7.51
N THR A 68 -3.93 10.23 6.62
CA THR A 68 -3.92 11.16 5.49
C THR A 68 -3.77 12.59 5.97
N GLU A 69 -4.55 13.02 6.97
CA GLU A 69 -4.44 14.36 7.56
C GLU A 69 -3.04 14.60 8.18
N LYS A 70 -2.44 13.59 8.83
CA LYS A 70 -1.07 13.69 9.37
C LYS A 70 -0.01 13.80 8.27
N ILE A 71 -0.21 13.14 7.13
CA ILE A 71 0.68 13.22 5.97
C ILE A 71 0.55 14.61 5.35
N GLU A 72 -0.66 15.09 5.11
CA GLU A 72 -0.91 16.43 4.57
C GLU A 72 -0.31 17.52 5.45
N LYS A 73 -0.53 17.47 6.78
CA LYS A 73 0.11 18.41 7.73
C LYS A 73 1.63 18.34 7.74
N ARG A 74 2.23 17.17 7.49
CA ARG A 74 3.68 17.02 7.34
C ARG A 74 4.17 17.63 6.03
N ASP A 75 3.44 17.45 4.95
CA ASP A 75 3.76 18.02 3.64
C ASP A 75 3.55 19.54 3.61
N GLU A 76 2.57 20.09 4.34
CA GLU A 76 2.43 21.54 4.52
C GLU A 76 3.61 22.16 5.30
N GLY A 77 4.17 21.43 6.27
CA GLY A 77 5.42 21.79 6.95
C GLY A 77 6.68 21.52 6.10
N HIS A 78 6.54 20.73 5.04
CA HIS A 78 7.57 20.40 4.07
C HIS A 78 7.18 20.97 2.71
N VAL A 79 6.98 22.30 2.62
CA VAL A 79 7.00 22.98 1.32
C VAL A 79 8.33 22.58 0.67
N PRO A 80 8.34 21.76 -0.40
CA PRO A 80 9.54 21.59 -1.17
C PRO A 80 9.65 22.93 -1.86
N THR A 81 10.47 23.81 -1.30
CA THR A 81 10.94 24.95 -2.07
C THR A 81 11.51 24.31 -3.32
N GLN A 82 10.78 24.43 -4.44
CA GLN A 82 11.25 24.20 -5.79
C GLN A 82 12.36 25.22 -6.05
N SER A 83 13.44 25.10 -5.29
CA SER A 83 14.74 25.52 -5.74
C SER A 83 15.21 24.31 -6.52
N THR A 84 15.37 24.54 -7.82
CA THR A 84 16.45 23.96 -8.60
C THR A 84 17.76 24.18 -7.82
N SER A 85 17.94 23.45 -6.72
CA SER A 85 19.05 23.62 -5.83
C SER A 85 20.22 22.99 -6.56
N ASN A 86 20.99 23.85 -7.21
CA ASN A 86 22.36 23.57 -7.56
C ASN A 86 23.04 23.17 -6.24
N ILE A 87 23.11 21.85 -5.99
CA ILE A 87 23.65 21.27 -4.77
C ILE A 87 25.16 21.45 -4.86
N ASN A 88 25.66 22.51 -4.23
CA ASN A 88 27.08 22.87 -4.26
C ASN A 88 27.91 22.13 -3.20
N ASN A 89 27.25 21.45 -2.24
CA ASN A 89 27.94 20.70 -1.21
C ASN A 89 27.09 19.54 -0.65
N LEU A 90 27.77 18.56 -0.08
CA LEU A 90 27.16 17.35 0.45
C LEU A 90 26.27 17.59 1.69
N LYS A 91 26.58 18.64 2.47
CA LYS A 91 25.78 19.00 3.66
C LYS A 91 24.37 19.46 3.27
N GLN A 92 24.26 20.23 2.18
CA GLN A 92 23.00 20.66 1.60
C GLN A 92 22.21 19.47 1.05
N TRP A 93 22.88 18.51 0.42
CA TRP A 93 22.26 17.28 -0.05
C TRP A 93 21.62 16.48 1.10
N MET A 94 22.37 16.28 2.20
CA MET A 94 21.87 15.58 3.38
C MET A 94 20.73 16.32 4.10
N ALA A 95 20.67 17.65 4.02
CA ALA A 95 19.57 18.43 4.58
C ALA A 95 18.27 18.27 3.78
N ILE A 96 18.37 18.13 2.45
CA ILE A 96 17.22 17.97 1.55
C ILE A 96 16.69 16.53 1.57
N TYR A 97 17.59 15.56 1.43
CA TYR A 97 17.22 14.15 1.25
C TYR A 97 17.32 13.31 2.54
N GLY A 98 17.75 13.93 3.64
CA GLY A 98 17.99 13.27 4.92
C GLY A 98 19.39 12.68 5.05
N THR A 99 19.80 12.43 6.30
CA THR A 99 21.05 11.73 6.59
C THR A 99 20.84 10.22 6.47
N PRO A 100 21.83 9.47 5.96
CA PRO A 100 21.75 8.01 5.92
C PRO A 100 21.58 7.47 7.34
N LYS A 101 20.59 6.58 7.52
CA LYS A 101 20.39 5.86 8.79
C LYS A 101 21.70 5.18 9.17
N GLN A 102 22.14 5.32 10.42
CA GLN A 102 23.32 4.60 10.91
C GLN A 102 23.18 3.13 10.54
N ALA A 103 24.16 2.62 9.79
CA ALA A 103 24.16 1.23 9.37
C ALA A 103 24.10 0.34 10.61
N SER A 104 23.25 -0.70 10.59
CA SER A 104 23.35 -1.78 11.56
C SER A 104 24.77 -2.31 11.52
N SER A 105 25.43 -2.38 12.69
CA SER A 105 26.86 -2.69 12.89
C SER A 105 27.40 -3.94 12.16
N ASP A 106 26.53 -4.77 11.60
CA ASP A 106 26.84 -6.10 11.08
C ASP A 106 27.19 -6.16 9.58
N LEU A 107 27.12 -5.04 8.85
CA LEU A 107 27.33 -5.02 7.39
C LEU A 107 28.27 -3.88 6.97
N TYR A 108 29.58 -4.12 7.00
CA TYR A 108 30.57 -3.27 6.34
C TYR A 108 31.02 -3.90 5.02
N THR A 109 30.69 -3.26 3.90
CA THR A 109 31.31 -3.55 2.60
C THR A 109 32.62 -2.78 2.51
N THR A 110 33.73 -3.47 2.29
CA THR A 110 35.03 -2.84 2.03
C THR A 110 35.37 -2.93 0.55
N PHE A 111 35.89 -1.83 0.02
CA PHE A 111 36.46 -1.79 -1.33
C PHE A 111 37.93 -2.16 -1.23
N SER A 112 38.30 -3.30 -1.81
CA SER A 112 39.70 -3.72 -1.91
C SER A 112 40.16 -3.62 -3.36
N PRO A 113 41.30 -2.97 -3.65
CA PRO A 113 41.89 -2.99 -4.98
C PRO A 113 42.07 -4.43 -5.46
N ASP A 114 41.70 -4.71 -6.70
CA ASP A 114 42.00 -5.98 -7.33
C ASP A 114 43.52 -6.09 -7.53
N LYS A 115 44.06 -7.29 -7.35
CA LYS A 115 45.49 -7.57 -7.58
C LYS A 115 45.85 -7.47 -9.06
N LYS A 116 44.86 -7.55 -9.95
CA LYS A 116 45.06 -7.46 -11.39
C LYS A 116 45.17 -6.00 -11.83
N VAL A 117 46.33 -5.66 -12.39
CA VAL A 117 46.57 -4.38 -13.07
C VAL A 117 46.40 -4.61 -14.57
N TYR A 118 45.53 -3.84 -15.20
CA TYR A 118 45.27 -3.90 -16.64
C TYR A 118 45.87 -2.69 -17.35
N GLY A 119 46.35 -2.88 -18.57
CA GLY A 119 46.97 -1.80 -19.36
C GLY A 119 48.49 -1.79 -19.26
N GLY A 120 49.10 -0.72 -19.78
CA GLY A 120 50.53 -0.64 -20.05
C GLY A 120 50.88 -1.36 -21.35
N THR A 121 50.69 -0.70 -22.50
CA THR A 121 51.26 -1.18 -23.77
C THR A 121 52.72 -0.72 -23.89
N ALA A 122 53.49 -1.30 -24.80
CA ALA A 122 54.90 -0.94 -24.99
C ALA A 122 55.12 0.57 -25.23
N HIS A 123 54.17 1.24 -25.89
CA HIS A 123 54.21 2.67 -26.20
C HIS A 123 53.62 3.56 -25.09
N TYR A 124 52.85 3.00 -24.15
CA TYR A 124 52.17 3.75 -23.07
C TYR A 124 52.25 3.01 -21.74
N SER A 125 53.47 2.82 -21.24
CA SER A 125 53.76 2.08 -20.00
C SER A 125 53.18 2.73 -18.73
N ALA A 126 52.91 4.04 -18.76
CA ALA A 126 52.33 4.78 -17.66
C ALA A 126 50.82 4.58 -17.49
N PHE A 127 50.11 4.12 -18.54
CA PHE A 127 48.66 3.98 -18.47
C PHE A 127 48.26 2.61 -17.89
N LYS A 128 48.22 2.54 -16.56
CA LYS A 128 47.80 1.36 -15.79
C LYS A 128 46.47 1.63 -15.10
N SER A 129 45.52 0.72 -15.27
CA SER A 129 44.21 0.77 -14.61
C SER A 129 44.11 -0.37 -13.59
N GLN A 130 43.60 -0.05 -12.41
CA GLN A 130 43.28 -1.03 -11.37
C GLN A 130 41.78 -1.00 -11.12
N SER A 131 41.13 -2.15 -11.13
CA SER A 131 39.73 -2.28 -10.70
C SER A 131 39.67 -2.34 -9.18
N SER A 132 38.58 -1.83 -8.59
CA SER A 132 38.25 -2.06 -7.18
C SER A 132 37.11 -3.06 -7.10
N THR A 133 37.23 -4.03 -6.20
CA THR A 133 36.18 -5.05 -5.99
C THR A 133 35.53 -4.83 -4.63
N MET A 134 34.19 -4.78 -4.62
CA MET A 134 33.41 -4.67 -3.39
C MET A 134 33.25 -6.06 -2.78
N LYS A 135 33.77 -6.27 -1.57
CA LYS A 135 33.56 -7.52 -0.83
C LYS A 135 32.48 -7.33 0.21
N LYS A 136 31.48 -8.21 0.20
CA LYS A 136 30.44 -8.27 1.24
C LYS A 136 31.06 -8.88 2.50
N GLY A 137 31.40 -8.05 3.49
CA GLY A 137 31.86 -8.51 4.79
C GLY A 137 30.67 -8.94 5.67
N ARG A 138 30.79 -10.10 6.33
CA ARG A 138 29.98 -10.47 7.50
C ARG A 138 30.92 -10.48 8.69
N LEU A 139 30.56 -9.77 9.76
CA LEU A 139 31.38 -9.71 10.97
C LEU A 139 31.31 -11.09 11.67
N THR A 140 32.30 -11.95 11.45
CA THR A 140 32.55 -13.09 12.35
C THR A 140 33.48 -12.60 13.44
N LYS A 141 32.99 -12.68 14.68
CA LYS A 141 33.73 -12.38 15.91
C LYS A 141 35.01 -13.21 16.01
#